data_AF-A0A352XF93-F1
#
_entry.id   AF-A0A352XF93-F1
#
_cell.length_a   1.000
_cell.length_b   1.000
_cell.length_c   1.000
_cell.angle_alpha   90.00
_cell.angle_beta   90.00
_cell.angle_gamma   90.00
#
_symmetry.space_group_name_H-M   'P 1'
#
loop_
_entity.id
_entity.type
_entity.pdbx_description
1 polymer ?
#
loop_
_entity_poly.entity_id
_entity_poly.type
_entity_poly.pdbx_seq_one_letter_code
_entity_poly.pdbx_strand_id
1 'polypeptide(L)'
;MCKRFYIKANEIGILYLWSDFQKILQPGRYTYFGWGWKVKTYDLNQPEATIDNLELLLRIKRAEIEEHLLIVRTGFNQAALVCLGQNWVSILPNQLRAFWRGFIDVEVHIFNLQESLELSAEFVQQMRGIPLNGVKKFQISEYEIGLLYVQNNFVQPLEPGDYAFWCIDKDVTVKTLSRIVPNPDFPLADILVEKHPDFVAAYCQVVELLTQEVAIVRYRGNAIAILPPTSRKLFWQGVEVEVIDISSDSKLSPKLVAELVSGRKEILALSLNSLHICEVPAQHVGLLYINQEFQSQLQSGIHAWWLFGRSFQTETIDLRLQNIEVSGQDILSKDKVPLRLNLTAGFRIQNPIKAKNGLSDISGFLYKELQFALRAAVGEQTLDALLENKGAIDRSVGEYIRAKTSEYGIEVDSVGVKDIILPGEIKTILSKVVEAEKAAQANVVRRREETAATRSMLNTAKVMEDNPVALRLKELEVLERIAEKIDKIQVNGSLDSILTELIRIKLD
;
A
#
# COMPACT_ATOMS: atom_id res chain seq x y z
N MET A 1 -78.79 56.19 -15.24
CA MET A 1 -78.10 55.04 -15.85
C MET A 1 -77.75 54.08 -14.71
N CYS A 2 -78.34 52.88 -14.67
CA CYS A 2 -78.05 51.89 -13.64
C CYS A 2 -76.94 50.96 -14.11
N LYS A 3 -75.90 50.74 -13.29
CA LYS A 3 -74.93 49.66 -13.50
C LYS A 3 -75.32 48.45 -12.67
N ARG A 4 -75.33 47.28 -13.31
CA ARG A 4 -75.58 45.99 -12.66
C ARG A 4 -74.26 45.23 -12.53
N PHE A 5 -74.00 44.69 -11.35
CA PHE A 5 -72.85 43.85 -11.07
C PHE A 5 -73.33 42.49 -10.57
N TYR A 6 -72.70 41.43 -11.06
CA TYR A 6 -72.96 40.06 -10.63
C TYR A 6 -71.67 39.49 -10.05
N ILE A 7 -71.76 38.97 -8.82
CA ILE A 7 -70.66 38.34 -8.10
C ILE A 7 -71.03 36.87 -7.95
N LYS A 8 -70.14 35.98 -8.39
CA LYS A 8 -70.39 34.53 -8.35
C LYS A 8 -70.36 34.01 -6.91
N ALA A 9 -70.90 32.81 -6.70
CA ALA A 9 -70.95 32.15 -5.39
C ALA A 9 -69.57 31.96 -4.74
N ASN A 10 -68.51 31.79 -5.54
CA ASN A 10 -67.13 31.62 -5.10
C ASN A 10 -66.31 32.93 -5.15
N GLU A 11 -66.94 34.09 -5.32
CA GLU A 11 -66.25 35.37 -5.46
C GLU A 11 -66.73 36.38 -4.42
N ILE A 12 -65.85 37.30 -4.02
CA ILE A 12 -66.20 38.50 -3.26
C ILE A 12 -65.92 39.72 -4.13
N GLY A 13 -66.85 40.68 -4.16
CA GLY A 13 -66.67 41.93 -4.89
C GLY A 13 -66.30 43.08 -3.97
N ILE A 14 -65.25 43.84 -4.29
CA ILE A 14 -64.97 45.12 -3.65
C ILE A 14 -65.52 46.24 -4.53
N LEU A 15 -66.45 47.04 -3.98
CA LEU A 15 -67.09 48.16 -4.67
C LEU A 15 -66.29 49.45 -4.48
N TYR A 16 -65.98 50.11 -5.59
CA TYR A 16 -65.35 51.41 -5.66
C TYR A 16 -66.25 52.44 -6.34
N LEU A 17 -66.24 53.67 -5.83
CA LEU A 17 -66.85 54.85 -6.46
C LEU A 17 -65.74 55.87 -6.72
N TRP A 18 -65.48 56.20 -7.99
CA TRP A 18 -64.36 57.07 -8.38
C TRP A 18 -62.99 56.66 -7.82
N SER A 19 -62.79 55.34 -7.64
CA SER A 19 -61.60 54.71 -7.04
C SER A 19 -61.51 54.77 -5.51
N ASP A 20 -62.49 55.38 -4.84
CA ASP A 20 -62.63 55.29 -3.39
C ASP A 20 -63.41 54.03 -3.00
N PHE A 21 -62.92 53.32 -1.99
CA PHE A 21 -63.57 52.12 -1.46
C PHE A 21 -64.89 52.46 -0.78
N GLN A 22 -65.93 51.70 -1.12
CA GLN A 22 -67.27 51.90 -0.58
C GLN A 22 -67.70 50.75 0.32
N LYS A 23 -67.70 49.51 -0.21
CA LYS A 23 -68.20 48.33 0.51
C LYS A 23 -67.69 47.01 -0.08
N ILE A 24 -67.57 45.98 0.77
CA ILE A 24 -67.41 44.59 0.35
C ILE A 24 -68.79 43.97 0.06
N LEU A 25 -68.92 43.33 -1.09
CA LEU A 25 -70.14 42.74 -1.61
C LEU A 25 -70.03 41.22 -1.58
N GLN A 26 -70.96 40.59 -0.87
CA GLN A 26 -71.15 39.13 -0.84
C GLN A 26 -71.69 38.62 -2.19
N PRO A 27 -71.63 37.32 -2.48
CA PRO A 27 -72.21 36.75 -3.69
C PRO A 27 -73.66 37.18 -3.94
N GLY A 28 -73.96 37.66 -5.14
CA GLY A 28 -75.28 38.21 -5.44
C GLY A 28 -75.34 39.18 -6.61
N ARG A 29 -76.55 39.71 -6.87
CA ARG A 29 -76.81 40.71 -7.91
C ARG A 29 -77.00 42.08 -7.28
N TYR A 30 -76.16 43.03 -7.64
CA TYR A 30 -76.21 44.40 -7.14
C TYR A 30 -76.50 45.39 -8.25
N THR A 31 -77.32 46.40 -7.97
CA THR A 31 -77.60 47.49 -8.92
C THR A 31 -77.30 48.82 -8.25
N TYR A 32 -76.38 49.58 -8.84
CA TYR A 32 -76.02 50.93 -8.35
C TYR A 32 -76.41 51.99 -9.38
N PHE A 33 -76.96 53.09 -8.89
CA PHE A 33 -77.36 54.23 -9.71
C PHE A 33 -76.23 55.28 -9.73
N GLY A 34 -75.88 55.77 -10.92
CA GLY A 34 -74.86 56.81 -11.10
C GLY A 34 -73.64 56.36 -11.93
N TRP A 35 -72.77 57.32 -12.23
CA TRP A 35 -71.53 57.11 -12.98
C TRP A 35 -70.35 56.96 -12.01
N GLY A 36 -69.30 56.25 -12.41
CA GLY A 36 -68.08 56.08 -11.58
C GLY A 36 -68.01 54.81 -10.73
N TRP A 37 -69.08 54.01 -10.64
CA TRP A 37 -69.05 52.71 -9.96
C TRP A 37 -68.21 51.67 -10.72
N LYS A 38 -67.33 50.97 -9.99
CA LYS A 38 -66.53 49.82 -10.43
C LYS A 38 -66.52 48.75 -9.34
N VAL A 39 -66.56 47.47 -9.73
CA VAL A 39 -66.41 46.33 -8.80
C VAL A 39 -65.19 45.53 -9.25
N LYS A 40 -64.29 45.23 -8.31
CA LYS A 40 -63.22 44.24 -8.50
C LYS A 40 -63.64 42.95 -7.81
N THR A 41 -63.71 41.85 -8.54
CA THR A 41 -64.03 40.54 -7.99
C THR A 41 -62.76 39.77 -7.65
N TYR A 42 -62.80 39.05 -6.53
CA TYR A 42 -61.73 38.22 -6.01
C TYR A 42 -62.26 36.80 -5.83
N ASP A 43 -61.51 35.81 -6.31
CA ASP A 43 -61.88 34.40 -6.15
C ASP A 43 -61.54 33.95 -4.72
N LEU A 44 -62.52 33.43 -3.99
CA LEU A 44 -62.37 32.92 -2.63
C LEU A 44 -61.56 31.61 -2.57
N ASN A 45 -61.40 30.93 -3.71
CA ASN A 45 -60.50 29.78 -3.80
C ASN A 45 -59.03 30.19 -3.68
N GLN A 46 -58.71 31.49 -3.86
CA GLN A 46 -57.40 32.05 -3.57
C GLN A 46 -57.41 32.65 -2.16
N PRO A 47 -56.77 32.00 -1.17
CA PRO A 47 -56.89 32.42 0.22
C PRO A 47 -56.24 33.78 0.52
N GLU A 48 -55.20 34.16 -0.24
CA GLU A 48 -54.51 35.45 -0.10
C GLU A 48 -55.23 36.55 -0.89
N ALA A 49 -55.61 37.62 -0.20
CA ALA A 49 -56.33 38.76 -0.76
C ALA A 49 -55.35 39.86 -1.22
N THR A 50 -55.06 39.89 -2.52
CA THR A 50 -54.21 40.94 -3.13
C THR A 50 -55.05 42.20 -3.42
N ILE A 51 -55.22 43.05 -2.41
CA ILE A 51 -56.00 44.30 -2.54
C ILE A 51 -55.06 45.49 -2.73
N ASP A 52 -55.29 46.25 -3.80
CA ASP A 52 -54.55 47.48 -4.07
C ASP A 52 -54.77 48.50 -2.95
N ASN A 53 -53.68 49.11 -2.46
CA ASN A 53 -53.69 50.12 -1.40
C ASN A 53 -54.35 49.67 -0.08
N LEU A 54 -54.23 48.39 0.27
CA LEU A 54 -54.74 47.82 1.52
C LEU A 54 -54.43 48.69 2.75
N GLU A 55 -53.21 49.23 2.88
CA GLU A 55 -52.84 50.10 3.99
C GLU A 55 -53.73 51.34 4.14
N LEU A 56 -54.09 51.99 3.03
CA LEU A 56 -54.98 53.16 3.04
C LEU A 56 -56.40 52.75 3.42
N LEU A 57 -56.85 51.59 2.93
CA LEU A 57 -58.18 51.05 3.22
C LEU A 57 -58.34 50.71 4.71
N LEU A 58 -57.31 50.12 5.32
CA LEU A 58 -57.29 49.83 6.76
C LEU A 58 -57.28 51.08 7.63
N ARG A 59 -56.73 52.21 7.16
CA ARG A 59 -56.78 53.48 7.90
C ARG A 59 -58.16 54.12 7.88
N ILE A 60 -58.90 53.96 6.79
CA ILE A 60 -60.19 54.64 6.58
C ILE A 60 -61.37 53.80 7.10
N LYS A 61 -61.38 52.49 6.82
CA LYS A 61 -62.52 51.59 7.09
C LYS A 61 -62.11 50.25 7.70
N ARG A 62 -61.35 50.28 8.80
CA ARG A 62 -60.82 49.09 9.47
C ARG A 62 -61.89 48.05 9.85
N ALA A 63 -62.97 48.48 10.50
CA ALA A 63 -63.99 47.58 11.04
C ALA A 63 -64.72 46.77 9.95
N GLU A 64 -65.12 47.43 8.85
CA GLU A 64 -65.79 46.76 7.72
C GLU A 64 -64.88 45.76 6.99
N ILE A 65 -63.55 45.94 7.07
CA ILE A 65 -62.57 45.09 6.40
C ILE A 65 -62.20 43.90 7.28
N GLU A 66 -61.98 44.11 8.58
CA GLU A 66 -61.65 43.04 9.55
C GLU A 66 -62.78 42.03 9.75
N GLU A 67 -64.03 42.40 9.46
CA GLU A 67 -65.17 41.46 9.42
C GLU A 67 -65.01 40.38 8.35
N HIS A 68 -64.36 40.69 7.23
CA HIS A 68 -64.24 39.82 6.06
C HIS A 68 -62.81 39.36 5.75
N LEU A 69 -61.79 40.06 6.29
CA LEU A 69 -60.37 39.76 6.10
C LEU A 69 -59.66 39.54 7.44
N LEU A 70 -58.80 38.54 7.47
CA LEU A 70 -57.78 38.37 8.48
C LEU A 70 -56.52 39.09 8.02
N ILE A 71 -56.14 40.15 8.73
CA ILE A 71 -54.96 40.95 8.40
C ILE A 71 -53.80 40.47 9.27
N VAL A 72 -52.71 40.08 8.63
CA VAL A 72 -51.46 39.74 9.30
C VAL A 72 -50.46 40.83 9.03
N ARG A 73 -50.03 41.50 10.10
CA ARG A 73 -48.99 42.53 10.07
C ARG A 73 -47.79 42.03 10.85
N THR A 74 -46.69 41.81 10.17
CA THR A 74 -45.41 41.46 10.80
C THR A 74 -44.57 42.72 11.03
N GLY A 75 -44.03 42.87 12.23
CA GLY A 75 -43.03 43.90 12.55
C GLY A 75 -41.62 43.57 12.02
N PHE A 76 -40.63 44.35 12.45
CA PHE A 76 -39.23 44.23 11.97
C PHE A 76 -38.54 42.92 12.38
N ASN A 77 -38.80 42.42 13.59
CA ASN A 77 -38.25 41.15 14.10
C ASN A 77 -39.34 40.06 14.19
N GLN A 78 -40.43 40.20 13.46
CA GLN A 78 -41.53 39.25 13.51
C GLN A 78 -41.70 38.55 12.17
N ALA A 79 -41.87 37.24 12.19
CA ALA A 79 -42.34 36.47 11.05
C ALA A 79 -43.66 35.81 11.43
N ALA A 80 -44.48 35.44 10.44
CA ALA A 80 -45.70 34.69 10.71
C ALA A 80 -45.80 33.45 9.83
N LEU A 81 -46.36 32.37 10.39
CA LEU A 81 -46.85 31.23 9.64
C LEU A 81 -48.36 31.31 9.59
N VAL A 82 -48.91 31.22 8.39
CA VAL A 82 -50.34 31.19 8.16
C VAL A 82 -50.72 29.82 7.64
N CYS A 83 -51.53 29.10 8.41
CA CYS A 83 -52.14 27.84 7.98
C CYS A 83 -53.40 28.15 7.17
N LEU A 84 -53.47 27.59 5.96
CA LEU A 84 -54.56 27.75 5.00
C LEU A 84 -55.10 26.35 4.68
N GLY A 85 -55.96 25.82 5.56
CA GLY A 85 -56.44 24.43 5.47
C GLY A 85 -55.29 23.42 5.64
N GLN A 86 -54.82 22.82 4.53
CA GLN A 86 -53.67 21.88 4.53
C GLN A 86 -52.36 22.52 4.04
N ASN A 87 -52.40 23.76 3.56
CA ASN A 87 -51.24 24.48 3.06
C ASN A 87 -50.76 25.49 4.09
N TRP A 88 -49.51 25.91 3.93
CA TRP A 88 -48.87 26.85 4.83
C TRP A 88 -48.08 27.89 4.08
N VAL A 89 -48.16 29.13 4.54
CA VAL A 89 -47.48 30.26 3.95
C VAL A 89 -46.70 31.00 5.02
N SER A 90 -45.43 31.30 4.72
CA SER A 90 -44.59 32.14 5.57
C SER A 90 -44.69 33.60 5.15
N ILE A 91 -44.83 34.47 6.14
CA ILE A 91 -44.85 35.93 6.00
C ILE A 91 -43.57 36.46 6.61
N LEU A 92 -42.76 37.11 5.79
CA LEU A 92 -41.48 37.68 6.19
C LEU A 92 -41.71 38.97 7.02
N PRO A 93 -40.69 39.46 7.73
CA PRO A 93 -40.74 40.74 8.43
C PRO A 93 -41.14 41.92 7.56
N ASN A 94 -41.79 42.90 8.18
CA ASN A 94 -42.28 44.14 7.56
C ASN A 94 -43.24 43.89 6.38
N GLN A 95 -44.05 42.85 6.45
CA GLN A 95 -45.09 42.57 5.47
C GLN A 95 -46.49 42.78 6.05
N LEU A 96 -47.37 43.29 5.21
CA LEU A 96 -48.80 43.35 5.47
C LEU A 96 -49.49 42.46 4.45
N ARG A 97 -50.17 41.41 4.92
CA ARG A 97 -50.95 40.52 4.07
C ARG A 97 -52.36 40.38 4.61
N ALA A 98 -53.32 40.13 3.72
CA ALA A 98 -54.71 39.91 4.07
C ALA A 98 -55.17 38.56 3.53
N PHE A 99 -56.00 37.86 4.29
CA PHE A 99 -56.57 36.56 3.93
C PHE A 99 -58.08 36.60 4.09
N TRP A 100 -58.83 35.96 3.19
CA TRP A 100 -60.29 35.92 3.26
C TRP A 100 -60.79 35.05 4.42
N ARG A 101 -61.71 35.57 5.24
CA ARG A 101 -62.36 34.81 6.32
C ARG A 101 -63.56 34.03 5.79
N GLY A 102 -63.69 32.76 6.21
CA GLY A 102 -64.95 32.00 6.11
C GLY A 102 -65.07 30.99 4.96
N PHE A 103 -64.10 30.88 4.05
CA PHE A 103 -64.08 29.84 3.01
C PHE A 103 -63.03 28.74 3.27
N ILE A 104 -61.87 29.12 3.80
CA ILE A 104 -60.80 28.24 4.28
C ILE A 104 -60.51 28.67 5.72
N ASP A 105 -60.30 27.72 6.63
CA ASP A 105 -59.84 28.04 7.98
C ASP A 105 -58.42 28.60 7.91
N VAL A 106 -58.28 29.83 8.41
CA VAL A 106 -57.02 30.58 8.41
C VAL A 106 -56.56 30.78 9.85
N GLU A 107 -55.47 30.12 10.21
CA GLU A 107 -54.81 30.30 11.51
C GLU A 107 -53.48 31.01 11.34
N VAL A 108 -53.17 31.95 12.23
CA VAL A 108 -51.97 32.79 12.14
C VAL A 108 -51.15 32.65 13.40
N HIS A 109 -49.89 32.28 13.23
CA HIS A 109 -48.92 32.14 14.30
C HIS A 109 -47.79 33.14 14.07
N ILE A 110 -47.60 34.09 14.98
CA ILE A 110 -46.56 35.12 14.90
C ILE A 110 -45.38 34.71 15.78
N PHE A 111 -44.18 34.78 15.23
CA PHE A 111 -42.92 34.41 15.87
C PHE A 111 -42.02 35.62 16.02
N ASN A 112 -41.36 35.75 17.17
CA ASN A 112 -40.34 36.76 17.42
C ASN A 112 -38.94 36.21 17.11
N LEU A 113 -38.34 36.67 16.02
CA LEU A 113 -37.04 36.22 15.50
C LEU A 113 -35.85 36.64 16.38
N GLN A 114 -36.07 37.56 17.33
CA GLN A 114 -35.04 37.98 18.28
C GLN A 114 -34.94 37.02 19.47
N GLU A 115 -36.05 36.41 19.87
CA GLU A 115 -36.12 35.50 21.01
C GLU A 115 -35.72 34.08 20.63
N SER A 116 -36.27 33.57 19.52
CA SER A 116 -35.92 32.25 18.99
C SER A 116 -36.03 32.24 17.48
N LEU A 117 -35.03 31.63 16.84
CA LEU A 117 -35.06 31.34 15.41
C LEU A 117 -35.68 29.96 15.13
N GLU A 118 -35.85 29.13 16.17
CA GLU A 118 -36.31 27.75 16.08
C GLU A 118 -37.85 27.67 16.09
N LEU A 119 -38.41 26.92 15.15
CA LEU A 119 -39.82 26.56 15.14
C LEU A 119 -40.06 25.36 16.07
N SER A 120 -41.15 25.39 16.83
CA SER A 120 -41.49 24.26 17.70
C SER A 120 -41.78 22.99 16.89
N ALA A 121 -41.54 21.83 17.50
CA ALA A 121 -41.67 20.52 16.86
C ALA A 121 -43.07 20.27 16.25
N GLU A 122 -44.12 20.82 16.86
CA GLU A 122 -45.50 20.74 16.36
C GLU A 122 -45.63 21.33 14.95
N PHE A 123 -45.08 22.52 14.72
CA PHE A 123 -45.07 23.13 13.39
C PHE A 123 -44.19 22.33 12.43
N VAL A 124 -43.01 21.87 12.86
CA VAL A 124 -42.13 21.10 11.98
C VAL A 124 -42.80 19.84 11.43
N GLN A 125 -43.56 19.13 12.29
CA GLN A 125 -44.34 17.94 11.89
C GLN A 125 -45.46 18.29 10.90
N GLN A 126 -46.26 19.31 11.19
CA GLN A 126 -47.35 19.76 10.31
C GLN A 126 -46.84 20.28 8.96
N MET A 127 -45.62 20.82 8.95
CA MET A 127 -44.96 21.37 7.77
C MET A 127 -44.19 20.35 6.93
N ARG A 128 -44.16 19.07 7.29
CA ARG A 128 -43.27 18.08 6.64
C ARG A 128 -43.52 18.02 5.12
N GLY A 129 -42.47 18.20 4.33
CA GLY A 129 -42.54 18.17 2.85
C GLY A 129 -42.97 19.48 2.15
N ILE A 130 -43.37 20.52 2.88
CA ILE A 130 -43.79 21.80 2.30
C ILE A 130 -42.62 22.80 2.29
N PRO A 131 -42.15 23.31 1.14
CA PRO A 131 -41.12 24.35 1.13
C PRO A 131 -41.70 25.69 1.59
N LEU A 132 -41.05 26.32 2.57
CA LEU A 132 -41.44 27.63 3.09
C LEU A 132 -40.34 28.65 2.82
N ASN A 133 -40.71 29.83 2.36
CA ASN A 133 -39.75 30.90 2.12
C ASN A 133 -39.21 31.45 3.45
N GLY A 134 -37.90 31.64 3.54
CA GLY A 134 -37.25 32.12 4.76
C GLY A 134 -37.15 31.10 5.91
N VAL A 135 -37.49 29.83 5.68
CA VAL A 135 -37.32 28.74 6.66
C VAL A 135 -36.45 27.65 6.06
N LYS A 136 -35.37 27.27 6.77
CA LYS A 136 -34.55 26.10 6.44
C LYS A 136 -34.93 24.94 7.36
N LYS A 137 -35.08 23.75 6.78
CA LYS A 137 -35.38 22.51 7.50
C LYS A 137 -34.15 21.62 7.53
N PHE A 138 -33.91 21.00 8.67
CA PHE A 138 -32.81 20.07 8.89
C PHE A 138 -33.36 18.82 9.53
N GLN A 139 -32.94 17.67 9.01
CA GLN A 139 -33.25 16.36 9.56
C GLN A 139 -31.95 15.79 10.12
N ILE A 140 -31.97 15.36 11.37
CA ILE A 140 -30.83 14.77 12.06
C ILE A 140 -31.17 13.30 12.34
N SER A 141 -30.34 12.41 11.82
CA SER A 141 -30.53 10.97 11.97
C SER A 141 -30.26 10.51 13.42
N GLU A 142 -30.80 9.35 13.82
CA GLU A 142 -30.62 8.78 15.17
C GLU A 142 -29.15 8.56 15.57
N TYR A 143 -28.29 8.33 14.59
CA TYR A 143 -26.86 8.10 14.79
C TYR A 143 -26.01 9.36 14.60
N GLU A 144 -26.62 10.52 14.41
CA GLU A 144 -25.95 11.80 14.18
C GLU A 144 -26.27 12.79 15.29
N ILE A 145 -25.43 13.81 15.40
CA ILE A 145 -25.70 15.01 16.17
C ILE A 145 -25.53 16.21 15.24
N GLY A 146 -26.50 17.12 15.25
CA GLY A 146 -26.41 18.36 14.50
C GLY A 146 -25.71 19.43 15.32
N LEU A 147 -24.76 20.14 14.73
CA LEU A 147 -24.17 21.33 15.33
C LEU A 147 -24.79 22.55 14.66
N LEU A 148 -25.57 23.33 15.40
CA LEU A 148 -26.23 24.52 14.90
C LEU A 148 -25.25 25.70 14.87
N TYR A 149 -25.11 26.31 13.70
CA TYR A 149 -24.33 27.52 13.48
C TYR A 149 -25.22 28.65 13.00
N VAL A 150 -25.15 29.79 13.68
CA VAL A 150 -25.82 31.03 13.28
C VAL A 150 -24.74 32.06 12.97
N GLN A 151 -24.74 32.59 11.74
CA GLN A 151 -23.68 33.48 11.25
C GLN A 151 -22.27 32.87 11.47
N ASN A 152 -22.14 31.56 11.22
CA ASN A 152 -20.91 30.78 11.39
C ASN A 152 -20.39 30.67 12.85
N ASN A 153 -21.16 31.09 13.85
CA ASN A 153 -20.86 30.86 15.27
C ASN A 153 -21.66 29.67 15.78
N PHE A 154 -21.02 28.78 16.53
CA PHE A 154 -21.69 27.66 17.18
C PHE A 154 -22.66 28.18 18.24
N VAL A 155 -23.88 27.65 18.24
CA VAL A 155 -24.93 28.04 19.19
C VAL A 155 -25.26 26.88 20.13
N GLN A 156 -25.68 25.75 19.59
CA GLN A 156 -26.08 24.57 20.38
C GLN A 156 -25.96 23.26 19.58
N PRO A 157 -25.80 22.12 20.27
CA PRO A 157 -26.01 20.82 19.68
C PRO A 157 -27.52 20.53 19.51
N LEU A 158 -27.86 19.79 18.48
CA LEU A 158 -29.19 19.32 18.15
C LEU A 158 -29.20 17.79 18.21
N GLU A 159 -30.08 17.24 19.04
CA GLU A 159 -30.31 15.80 19.16
C GLU A 159 -31.05 15.26 17.91
N PRO A 160 -31.17 13.94 17.72
CA PRO A 160 -31.91 13.38 16.60
C PRO A 160 -33.36 13.87 16.52
N GLY A 161 -33.75 14.37 15.35
CA GLY A 161 -35.06 14.97 15.15
C GLY A 161 -35.17 15.82 13.88
N ASP A 162 -36.39 16.31 13.65
CA ASP A 162 -36.68 17.27 12.58
C ASP A 162 -36.69 18.68 13.18
N TYR A 163 -35.87 19.57 12.62
CA TYR A 163 -35.77 20.97 13.06
C TYR A 163 -36.06 21.91 11.90
N ALA A 164 -36.63 23.08 12.21
CA ALA A 164 -36.78 24.14 11.24
C ALA A 164 -36.42 25.49 11.86
N PHE A 165 -35.62 26.28 11.15
CA PHE A 165 -35.14 27.56 11.60
C PHE A 165 -35.46 28.66 10.60
N TRP A 166 -35.81 29.83 11.12
CA TRP A 166 -35.92 31.06 10.33
C TRP A 166 -34.53 31.51 9.86
N CYS A 167 -34.40 31.77 8.55
CA CYS A 167 -33.16 32.16 7.89
C CYS A 167 -33.41 33.38 7.00
N ILE A 168 -33.86 34.47 7.60
CA ILE A 168 -34.27 35.69 6.87
C ILE A 168 -33.13 36.72 6.85
N ASP A 169 -32.66 37.11 8.03
CA ASP A 169 -31.61 38.11 8.27
C ASP A 169 -30.30 37.47 8.77
N LYS A 170 -30.37 36.23 9.26
CA LYS A 170 -29.25 35.45 9.77
C LYS A 170 -29.12 34.17 8.95
N ASP A 171 -27.88 33.85 8.56
CA ASP A 171 -27.60 32.56 7.94
C ASP A 171 -27.56 31.47 9.02
N VAL A 172 -28.41 30.47 8.85
CA VAL A 172 -28.49 29.30 9.71
C VAL A 172 -28.00 28.10 8.93
N THR A 173 -27.03 27.39 9.52
CA THR A 173 -26.45 26.17 8.97
C THR A 173 -26.36 25.12 10.06
N VAL A 174 -26.58 23.86 9.71
CA VAL A 174 -26.40 22.72 10.61
C VAL A 174 -25.36 21.81 9.99
N LYS A 175 -24.31 21.49 10.75
CA LYS A 175 -23.31 20.49 10.35
C LYS A 175 -23.58 19.22 11.13
N THR A 176 -23.85 18.11 10.44
CA THR A 176 -24.09 16.82 11.08
C THR A 176 -22.79 16.07 11.30
N LEU A 177 -22.64 15.46 12.49
CA LEU A 177 -21.53 14.59 12.82
C LEU A 177 -22.06 13.22 13.22
N SER A 178 -21.43 12.16 12.73
CA SER A 178 -21.79 10.79 13.12
C SER A 178 -21.30 10.47 14.53
N ARG A 179 -22.18 9.93 15.38
CA ARG A 179 -21.85 9.38 16.71
C ARG A 179 -21.22 7.98 16.64
N ILE A 180 -21.34 7.31 15.49
CA ILE A 180 -20.78 5.96 15.28
C ILE A 180 -19.26 6.04 15.11
N VAL A 181 -18.79 7.09 14.44
CA VAL A 181 -17.35 7.29 14.18
C VAL A 181 -16.74 7.96 15.43
N PRO A 182 -15.86 7.28 16.18
CA PRO A 182 -15.34 7.82 17.45
C PRO A 182 -14.39 9.02 17.28
N ASN A 183 -13.89 9.24 16.07
CA ASN A 183 -13.00 10.34 15.70
C ASN A 183 -13.61 11.14 14.54
N PRO A 184 -14.72 11.87 14.76
CA PRO A 184 -15.30 12.71 13.72
C PRO A 184 -14.42 13.95 13.50
N ASP A 185 -14.55 14.57 12.33
CA ASP A 185 -13.88 15.84 12.05
C ASP A 185 -14.72 17.01 12.57
N PHE A 186 -14.32 17.56 13.72
CA PHE A 186 -15.05 18.65 14.37
C PHE A 186 -14.79 19.99 13.67
N PRO A 187 -15.82 20.66 13.15
CA PRO A 187 -15.66 21.97 12.53
C PRO A 187 -15.29 23.02 13.58
N LEU A 188 -14.19 23.74 13.34
CA LEU A 188 -13.70 24.79 14.25
C LEU A 188 -13.46 24.27 15.68
N ALA A 189 -12.83 23.10 15.80
CA ALA A 189 -12.56 22.42 17.08
C ALA A 189 -11.97 23.36 18.15
N ASP A 190 -11.00 24.21 17.80
CA ASP A 190 -10.37 25.13 18.77
C ASP A 190 -11.39 26.11 19.37
N ILE A 191 -12.31 26.64 18.55
CA ILE A 191 -13.36 27.53 19.01
C ILE A 191 -14.35 26.79 19.93
N LEU A 192 -14.66 25.53 19.63
CA LEU A 192 -15.52 24.72 20.50
C LEU A 192 -14.86 24.50 21.87
N VAL A 193 -13.56 24.23 21.92
CA VAL A 193 -12.84 24.06 23.19
C VAL A 193 -12.75 25.35 23.99
N GLU A 194 -12.45 26.48 23.33
CA GLU A 194 -12.25 27.75 24.03
C GLU A 194 -13.55 28.43 24.46
N LYS A 195 -14.57 28.44 23.59
CA LYS A 195 -15.79 29.23 23.81
C LYS A 195 -16.99 28.41 24.28
N HIS A 196 -16.96 27.09 24.11
CA HIS A 196 -18.08 26.20 24.46
C HIS A 196 -17.62 24.98 25.27
N PRO A 197 -16.97 25.19 26.43
CA PRO A 197 -16.47 24.10 27.27
C PRO A 197 -17.58 23.16 27.75
N ASP A 198 -18.82 23.65 27.91
CA ASP A 198 -19.96 22.83 28.33
C ASP A 198 -20.31 21.75 27.30
N PHE A 199 -20.28 22.08 26.01
CA PHE A 199 -20.49 21.11 24.93
C PHE A 199 -19.38 20.05 24.92
N VAL A 200 -18.13 20.52 25.05
CA VAL A 200 -16.97 19.63 25.07
C VAL A 200 -17.02 18.71 26.27
N ALA A 201 -17.32 19.20 27.47
CA ALA A 201 -17.42 18.38 28.68
C ALA A 201 -18.55 17.34 28.59
N ALA A 202 -19.67 17.68 27.95
CA ALA A 202 -20.82 16.78 27.84
C ALA A 202 -20.63 15.67 26.78
N TYR A 203 -20.04 16.00 25.62
CA TYR A 203 -20.03 15.09 24.47
C TYR A 203 -18.63 14.63 24.05
N CYS A 204 -17.59 15.41 24.33
CA CYS A 204 -16.27 15.19 23.75
C CYS A 204 -15.18 14.92 24.80
N GLN A 205 -14.11 14.29 24.36
CA GLN A 205 -12.86 14.17 25.11
C GLN A 205 -11.77 14.92 24.34
N VAL A 206 -11.14 15.88 25.02
CA VAL A 206 -10.02 16.65 24.46
C VAL A 206 -8.73 15.88 24.71
N VAL A 207 -7.96 15.70 23.65
CA VAL A 207 -6.58 15.22 23.75
C VAL A 207 -5.67 16.36 23.30
N GLU A 208 -4.87 16.85 24.23
CA GLU A 208 -3.90 17.92 24.02
C GLU A 208 -2.53 17.40 24.44
N LEU A 209 -1.58 17.39 23.50
CA LEU A 209 -0.26 16.80 23.69
C LEU A 209 0.81 17.86 23.77
N LEU A 210 1.83 17.59 24.58
CA LEU A 210 3.04 18.40 24.65
C LEU A 210 3.99 18.09 23.48
N THR A 211 5.14 18.75 23.46
CA THR A 211 6.13 18.70 22.35
C THR A 211 6.81 17.34 22.18
N GLN A 212 6.82 16.50 23.21
CA GLN A 212 7.47 15.18 23.19
C GLN A 212 6.51 14.06 23.60
N GLU A 213 5.21 14.27 23.42
CA GLU A 213 4.19 13.29 23.74
C GLU A 213 3.50 12.80 22.48
N VAL A 214 3.25 11.50 22.42
CA VAL A 214 2.45 10.87 21.37
C VAL A 214 1.26 10.23 22.05
N ALA A 215 0.05 10.40 21.53
CA ALA A 215 -1.10 9.65 22.03
C ALA A 215 -1.54 8.57 21.05
N ILE A 216 -1.87 7.42 21.61
CA ILE A 216 -2.64 6.39 20.94
C ILE A 216 -4.06 6.47 21.50
N VAL A 217 -5.01 6.78 20.63
CA VAL A 217 -6.43 6.82 20.99
C VAL A 217 -7.08 5.52 20.57
N ARG A 218 -7.74 4.86 21.53
CA ARG A 218 -8.42 3.58 21.34
C ARG A 218 -9.92 3.72 21.58
N TYR A 219 -10.68 2.92 20.85
CA TYR A 219 -12.10 2.76 21.07
C TYR A 219 -12.45 1.27 21.06
N ARG A 220 -13.04 0.80 22.16
CA ARG A 220 -13.35 -0.63 22.40
C ARG A 220 -12.12 -1.54 22.20
N GLY A 221 -10.97 -1.11 22.72
CA GLY A 221 -9.72 -1.85 22.66
C GLY A 221 -8.97 -1.82 21.32
N ASN A 222 -9.46 -1.12 20.30
CA ASN A 222 -8.77 -0.97 19.01
C ASN A 222 -8.23 0.46 18.85
N ALA A 223 -6.99 0.61 18.39
CA ALA A 223 -6.43 1.91 18.03
C ALA A 223 -7.19 2.52 16.83
N ILE A 224 -7.70 3.73 17.01
CA ILE A 224 -8.45 4.49 16.01
C ILE A 224 -7.71 5.73 15.51
N ALA A 225 -6.73 6.23 16.28
CA ALA A 225 -5.90 7.36 15.90
C ALA A 225 -4.56 7.32 16.64
N ILE A 226 -3.52 7.78 15.96
CA ILE A 226 -2.22 8.10 16.54
C ILE A 226 -2.02 9.60 16.34
N LEU A 227 -1.75 10.30 17.44
CA LEU A 227 -1.66 11.74 17.46
C LEU A 227 -0.19 12.18 17.60
N PRO A 228 0.30 13.04 16.69
CA PRO A 228 1.66 13.56 16.77
C PRO A 228 1.82 14.53 17.96
N PRO A 229 3.05 14.81 18.40
CA PRO A 229 3.31 15.81 19.43
C PRO A 229 2.75 17.18 19.05
N THR A 230 2.42 17.99 20.05
CA THR A 230 1.76 19.31 19.91
C THR A 230 0.37 19.29 19.25
N SER A 231 -0.22 18.12 19.04
CA SER A 231 -1.56 18.04 18.48
C SER A 231 -2.62 18.25 19.56
N ARG A 232 -3.69 18.93 19.13
CA ARG A 232 -4.92 19.09 19.89
C ARG A 232 -6.07 18.54 19.05
N LYS A 233 -6.78 17.56 19.57
CA LYS A 233 -7.90 16.94 18.85
C LYS A 233 -9.04 16.56 19.78
N LEU A 234 -10.26 16.68 19.26
CA LEU A 234 -11.49 16.26 19.92
C LEU A 234 -11.91 14.88 19.44
N PHE A 235 -12.35 14.05 20.37
CA PHE A 235 -12.99 12.76 20.12
C PHE A 235 -14.34 12.73 20.83
N TRP A 236 -15.22 11.79 20.46
CA TRP A 236 -16.39 11.53 21.30
C TRP A 236 -15.98 10.93 22.66
N GLN A 237 -16.79 11.16 23.67
CA GLN A 237 -16.62 10.55 25.00
C GLN A 237 -16.56 9.01 24.92
N GLY A 238 -15.78 8.41 25.83
CA GLY A 238 -15.59 6.96 25.92
C GLY A 238 -14.44 6.41 25.08
N VAL A 239 -13.54 7.26 24.59
CA VAL A 239 -12.25 6.83 24.04
C VAL A 239 -11.21 6.68 25.16
N GLU A 240 -10.33 5.71 25.00
CA GLU A 240 -9.19 5.51 25.88
C GLU A 240 -7.96 6.18 25.24
N VAL A 241 -7.28 7.02 26.00
CA VAL A 241 -6.12 7.78 25.51
C VAL A 241 -4.89 7.33 26.28
N GLU A 242 -3.95 6.69 25.59
CA GLU A 242 -2.65 6.34 26.13
C GLU A 242 -1.63 7.37 25.62
N VAL A 243 -1.11 8.20 26.52
CA VAL A 243 -0.04 9.17 26.22
C VAL A 243 1.30 8.53 26.51
N ILE A 244 2.21 8.62 25.54
CA ILE A 244 3.55 8.05 25.56
C ILE A 244 4.55 9.21 25.44
N ASP A 245 5.44 9.35 26.42
CA ASP A 245 6.57 10.27 26.35
C ASP A 245 7.67 9.67 25.46
N ILE A 246 8.10 10.42 24.44
CA ILE A 246 9.14 10.05 23.47
C ILE A 246 10.44 10.84 23.67
N SER A 247 10.62 11.47 24.83
CA SER A 247 11.80 12.25 25.21
C SER A 247 13.06 11.37 25.29
N SER A 248 12.98 10.28 26.06
CA SER A 248 14.10 9.39 26.37
C SER A 248 14.26 8.21 25.40
N ASP A 249 13.16 7.59 24.97
CA ASP A 249 13.16 6.45 24.06
C ASP A 249 12.03 6.58 23.05
N SER A 250 12.37 6.56 21.77
CA SER A 250 11.40 6.58 20.69
C SER A 250 10.97 5.19 20.24
N LYS A 251 11.57 4.13 20.80
CA LYS A 251 11.30 2.73 20.43
C LYS A 251 9.97 2.27 21.01
N LEU A 252 9.18 1.60 20.18
CA LEU A 252 7.92 1.00 20.61
C LEU A 252 8.18 -0.24 21.47
N SER A 253 7.35 -0.40 22.50
CA SER A 253 7.34 -1.63 23.30
C SER A 253 6.84 -2.83 22.46
N PRO A 254 7.23 -4.07 22.80
CA PRO A 254 6.79 -5.26 22.06
C PRO A 254 5.26 -5.40 21.95
N LYS A 255 4.52 -4.96 22.99
CA LYS A 255 3.06 -4.94 23.01
C LYS A 255 2.50 -4.00 21.92
N LEU A 256 3.07 -2.81 21.80
CA LEU A 256 2.67 -1.83 20.79
C LEU A 256 3.07 -2.24 19.38
N VAL A 257 4.21 -2.90 19.20
CA VAL A 257 4.60 -3.47 17.90
C VAL A 257 3.58 -4.53 17.46
N ALA A 258 3.19 -5.43 18.36
CA ALA A 258 2.18 -6.45 18.06
C ALA A 258 0.81 -5.84 17.69
N GLU A 259 0.43 -4.75 18.36
CA GLU A 259 -0.84 -4.05 18.11
C GLU A 259 -0.82 -3.22 16.82
N LEU A 260 0.20 -2.37 16.64
CA LEU A 260 0.24 -1.34 15.59
C LEU A 260 0.84 -1.83 14.27
N VAL A 261 1.80 -2.77 14.34
CA VAL A 261 2.52 -3.25 13.16
C VAL A 261 2.02 -4.63 12.73
N SER A 262 1.92 -5.57 13.66
CA SER A 262 1.48 -6.95 13.36
C SER A 262 -0.03 -7.16 13.50
N GLY A 263 -0.78 -6.10 13.80
CA GLY A 263 -2.22 -6.14 14.04
C GLY A 263 -3.07 -6.17 12.76
N ARG A 264 -4.27 -5.58 12.84
CA ARG A 264 -5.19 -5.51 11.70
C ARG A 264 -4.67 -4.53 10.64
N LYS A 265 -4.99 -4.80 9.37
CA LYS A 265 -4.60 -3.93 8.23
C LYS A 265 -5.02 -2.47 8.40
N GLU A 266 -6.19 -2.24 8.98
CA GLU A 266 -6.71 -0.89 9.29
C GLU A 266 -5.81 -0.13 10.26
N ILE A 267 -5.33 -0.80 11.30
CA ILE A 267 -4.42 -0.23 12.31
C ILE A 267 -3.05 0.03 11.70
N LEU A 268 -2.56 -0.92 10.89
CA LEU A 268 -1.30 -0.74 10.16
C LEU A 268 -1.36 0.52 9.30
N ALA A 269 -2.45 0.73 8.55
CA ALA A 269 -2.64 1.92 7.71
C ALA A 269 -2.62 3.24 8.50
N LEU A 270 -3.16 3.26 9.73
CA LEU A 270 -3.07 4.42 10.63
C LEU A 270 -1.63 4.70 11.07
N SER A 271 -0.84 3.64 11.26
CA SER A 271 0.50 3.73 11.85
C SER A 271 1.63 4.03 10.86
N LEU A 272 1.44 3.76 9.56
CA LEU A 272 2.46 3.92 8.51
C LEU A 272 3.13 5.30 8.47
N ASN A 273 2.36 6.37 8.69
CA ASN A 273 2.87 7.74 8.63
C ASN A 273 3.47 8.22 9.96
N SER A 274 3.32 7.44 11.03
CA SER A 274 3.77 7.79 12.38
C SER A 274 4.93 6.92 12.87
N LEU A 275 5.17 5.78 12.22
CA LEU A 275 6.16 4.79 12.62
C LEU A 275 7.23 4.55 11.57
N HIS A 276 8.48 4.46 12.03
CA HIS A 276 9.57 3.85 11.27
C HIS A 276 9.60 2.37 11.60
N ILE A 277 9.36 1.50 10.63
CA ILE A 277 9.30 0.05 10.84
C ILE A 277 10.49 -0.60 10.14
N CYS A 278 11.23 -1.42 10.88
CA CYS A 278 12.31 -2.24 10.35
C CYS A 278 12.07 -3.69 10.74
N GLU A 279 11.83 -4.53 9.73
CA GLU A 279 11.82 -5.98 9.89
C GLU A 279 13.24 -6.50 9.62
N VAL A 280 13.83 -7.16 10.62
CA VAL A 280 15.12 -7.83 10.50
C VAL A 280 14.85 -9.32 10.39
N PRO A 281 15.06 -9.95 9.22
CA PRO A 281 14.84 -11.38 9.06
C PRO A 281 15.77 -12.21 9.95
N ALA A 282 15.46 -13.50 10.09
CA ALA A 282 16.38 -14.44 10.72
C ALA A 282 17.74 -14.43 9.99
N GLN A 283 18.83 -14.57 10.76
CA GLN A 283 20.22 -14.57 10.24
C GLN A 283 20.65 -13.25 9.56
N HIS A 284 19.90 -12.17 9.78
CA HIS A 284 20.28 -10.80 9.40
C HIS A 284 20.51 -9.97 10.64
N VAL A 285 21.23 -8.87 10.49
CA VAL A 285 21.37 -7.82 11.51
C VAL A 285 20.93 -6.50 10.90
N GLY A 286 20.08 -5.78 11.62
CA GLY A 286 19.72 -4.41 11.27
C GLY A 286 20.70 -3.42 11.88
N LEU A 287 21.02 -2.35 11.16
CA LEU A 287 21.76 -1.21 11.67
C LEU A 287 20.82 -0.02 11.75
N LEU A 288 20.69 0.56 12.95
CA LEU A 288 19.85 1.73 13.19
C LEU A 288 20.70 3.00 13.15
N TYR A 289 20.29 3.94 12.30
CA TYR A 289 20.82 5.28 12.22
C TYR A 289 19.73 6.29 12.58
N ILE A 290 20.05 7.21 13.49
CA ILE A 290 19.17 8.33 13.85
C ILE A 290 19.93 9.62 13.51
N ASN A 291 19.30 10.49 12.71
CA ASN A 291 19.90 11.74 12.23
C ASN A 291 21.27 11.52 11.56
N GLN A 292 21.41 10.42 10.80
CA GLN A 292 22.65 9.98 10.12
C GLN A 292 23.76 9.47 11.06
N GLU A 293 23.53 9.41 12.37
CA GLU A 293 24.48 8.84 13.34
C GLU A 293 24.10 7.40 13.67
N PHE A 294 25.09 6.50 13.73
CA PHE A 294 24.89 5.12 14.15
C PHE A 294 24.51 5.06 15.63
N GLN A 295 23.42 4.36 15.93
CA GLN A 295 22.91 4.22 17.30
C GLN A 295 23.11 2.82 17.86
N SER A 296 22.59 1.79 17.18
CA SER A 296 22.62 0.42 17.69
C SER A 296 22.45 -0.65 16.59
N GLN A 297 22.82 -1.88 16.94
CA GLN A 297 22.51 -3.07 16.15
C GLN A 297 21.16 -3.67 16.58
N LEU A 298 20.41 -4.12 15.60
CA LEU A 298 19.09 -4.72 15.77
C LEU A 298 19.18 -6.23 15.53
N GLN A 299 18.68 -7.00 16.49
CA GLN A 299 18.51 -8.44 16.34
C GLN A 299 17.32 -8.77 15.44
N SER A 300 17.22 -10.03 15.01
CA SER A 300 16.09 -10.53 14.23
C SER A 300 14.75 -10.26 14.91
N GLY A 301 13.77 -9.76 14.16
CA GLY A 301 12.46 -9.39 14.64
C GLY A 301 11.96 -8.09 14.01
N ILE A 302 10.73 -7.71 14.37
CA ILE A 302 10.13 -6.46 13.96
C ILE A 302 10.44 -5.41 15.02
N HIS A 303 11.08 -4.32 14.60
CA HIS A 303 11.34 -3.16 15.45
C HIS A 303 10.63 -1.94 14.86
N ALA A 304 10.04 -1.11 15.73
CA ALA A 304 9.38 0.11 15.31
C ALA A 304 9.74 1.28 16.24
N TRP A 305 9.77 2.48 15.67
CA TRP A 305 10.03 3.74 16.38
C TRP A 305 9.05 4.83 15.96
N TRP A 306 8.77 5.77 16.87
CA TRP A 306 8.02 6.98 16.56
C TRP A 306 8.84 7.92 15.67
N LEU A 307 8.30 8.32 14.51
CA LEU A 307 8.97 9.19 13.52
C LEU A 307 9.14 10.66 13.97
N PHE A 308 8.46 11.09 15.04
CA PHE A 308 8.31 12.51 15.34
C PHE A 308 9.63 13.16 15.78
N GLY A 309 10.06 14.19 15.04
CA GLY A 309 11.24 15.01 15.35
C GLY A 309 12.59 14.33 15.12
N ARG A 310 12.64 13.16 14.50
CA ARG A 310 13.88 12.39 14.27
C ARG A 310 13.87 11.75 12.87
N SER A 311 15.02 11.74 12.20
CA SER A 311 15.18 11.01 10.95
C SER A 311 15.73 9.62 11.24
N PHE A 312 14.96 8.58 10.92
CA PHE A 312 15.38 7.19 11.07
C PHE A 312 15.80 6.61 9.73
N GLN A 313 16.91 5.90 9.73
CA GLN A 313 17.35 5.06 8.62
C GLN A 313 17.74 3.70 9.17
N THR A 314 17.28 2.65 8.52
CA THR A 314 17.61 1.28 8.90
C THR A 314 18.09 0.51 7.70
N GLU A 315 19.22 -0.17 7.86
CA GLU A 315 19.77 -1.04 6.84
C GLU A 315 19.86 -2.47 7.38
N THR A 316 19.41 -3.44 6.60
CA THR A 316 19.51 -4.87 6.96
C THR A 316 20.66 -5.50 6.21
N ILE A 317 21.55 -6.15 6.94
CA ILE A 317 22.73 -6.85 6.39
C ILE A 317 22.55 -8.35 6.61
N ASP A 318 22.72 -9.13 5.53
CA ASP A 318 22.69 -10.59 5.57
C ASP A 318 24.02 -11.13 6.10
N LEU A 319 23.95 -11.95 7.16
CA LEU A 319 25.13 -12.59 7.77
C LEU A 319 25.41 -13.99 7.19
N ARG A 320 24.53 -14.51 6.33
CA ARG A 320 24.68 -15.83 5.73
C ARG A 320 25.85 -15.85 4.74
N LEU A 321 26.28 -17.07 4.42
CA LEU A 321 27.28 -17.29 3.37
C LEU A 321 26.69 -16.85 2.02
N GLN A 322 27.38 -15.91 1.38
CA GLN A 322 27.06 -15.35 0.08
C GLN A 322 28.15 -15.72 -0.91
N ASN A 323 27.78 -15.95 -2.16
CA ASN A 323 28.73 -16.25 -3.22
C ASN A 323 28.84 -15.06 -4.17
N ILE A 324 30.07 -14.69 -4.50
CA ILE A 324 30.39 -13.74 -5.55
C ILE A 324 31.10 -14.49 -6.68
N GLU A 325 30.68 -14.22 -7.92
CA GLU A 325 31.31 -14.78 -9.12
C GLU A 325 31.98 -13.64 -9.90
N VAL A 326 33.26 -13.81 -10.17
CA VAL A 326 34.07 -12.93 -11.02
C VAL A 326 34.27 -13.65 -12.35
N SER A 327 33.52 -13.23 -13.37
CA SER A 327 33.51 -13.90 -14.67
C SER A 327 34.28 -13.11 -15.73
N GLY A 328 34.86 -13.86 -16.67
CA GLY A 328 35.38 -13.34 -17.92
C GLY A 328 36.62 -12.47 -17.79
N GLN A 329 37.53 -12.80 -16.88
CA GLN A 329 38.79 -12.09 -16.73
C GLN A 329 39.81 -12.56 -17.77
N ASP A 330 40.15 -11.69 -18.72
CA ASP A 330 41.22 -11.94 -19.68
C ASP A 330 42.57 -11.53 -19.07
N ILE A 331 43.42 -12.52 -18.81
CA ILE A 331 44.70 -12.35 -18.11
C ILE A 331 45.80 -13.08 -18.89
N LEU A 332 46.99 -12.49 -18.97
CA LEU A 332 48.18 -13.13 -19.51
C LEU A 332 48.88 -13.92 -18.39
N SER A 333 49.16 -15.20 -18.65
CA SER A 333 50.05 -16.00 -17.81
C SER A 333 51.50 -15.51 -17.91
N LYS A 334 52.40 -16.05 -17.07
CA LYS A 334 53.82 -15.74 -17.09
C LYS A 334 54.48 -15.97 -18.47
N ASP A 335 53.99 -16.95 -19.21
CA ASP A 335 54.48 -17.30 -20.56
C ASP A 335 53.82 -16.47 -21.67
N LYS A 336 53.11 -15.39 -21.31
CA LYS A 336 52.39 -14.49 -22.22
C LYS A 336 51.28 -15.16 -23.02
N VAL A 337 50.72 -16.27 -22.50
CA VAL A 337 49.54 -16.90 -23.08
C VAL A 337 48.28 -16.21 -22.53
N PRO A 338 47.37 -15.71 -23.39
CA PRO A 338 46.11 -15.11 -22.94
C PRO A 338 45.15 -16.20 -22.49
N LEU A 339 44.56 -16.04 -21.31
CA LEU A 339 43.64 -16.97 -20.67
C LEU A 339 42.41 -16.20 -20.21
N ARG A 340 41.23 -16.81 -20.37
CA ARG A 340 39.99 -16.26 -19.82
C ARG A 340 39.55 -17.08 -18.61
N LEU A 341 39.44 -16.43 -17.47
CA LEU A 341 39.25 -17.08 -16.18
C LEU A 341 37.93 -16.66 -15.53
N ASN A 342 37.28 -17.63 -14.90
CA ASN A 342 36.13 -17.43 -14.02
C ASN A 342 36.49 -17.91 -12.61
N LEU A 343 36.14 -17.13 -11.60
CA LEU A 343 36.41 -17.44 -10.20
C LEU A 343 35.15 -17.23 -9.37
N THR A 344 34.96 -18.07 -8.35
CA THR A 344 33.92 -17.90 -7.35
C THR A 344 34.53 -17.79 -5.96
N ALA A 345 33.95 -16.95 -5.12
CA ALA A 345 34.33 -16.83 -3.72
C ALA A 345 33.08 -16.80 -2.84
N GLY A 346 33.12 -17.60 -1.77
CA GLY A 346 32.13 -17.59 -0.69
C GLY A 346 32.61 -16.68 0.43
N PHE A 347 31.79 -15.71 0.82
CA PHE A 347 32.08 -14.78 1.91
C PHE A 347 30.88 -14.63 2.83
N ARG A 348 31.13 -14.28 4.08
CA ARG A 348 30.09 -13.90 5.05
C ARG A 348 30.56 -12.70 5.86
N ILE A 349 29.62 -11.88 6.29
CA ILE A 349 29.92 -10.70 7.09
C ILE A 349 29.91 -11.11 8.56
N GLN A 350 31.05 -11.01 9.25
CA GLN A 350 31.11 -11.25 10.70
C GLN A 350 30.80 -9.99 11.50
N ASN A 351 31.36 -8.84 11.09
CA ASN A 351 31.16 -7.57 11.78
C ASN A 351 30.54 -6.52 10.84
N PRO A 352 29.21 -6.35 10.87
CA PRO A 352 28.50 -5.47 9.94
C PRO A 352 28.86 -3.98 10.12
N ILE A 353 29.17 -3.55 11.34
CA ILE A 353 29.54 -2.14 11.60
C ILE A 353 30.88 -1.81 10.93
N LYS A 354 31.89 -2.67 11.12
CA LYS A 354 33.21 -2.46 10.50
C LYS A 354 33.12 -2.48 8.98
N ALA A 355 32.36 -3.42 8.43
CA ALA A 355 32.19 -3.56 6.99
C ALA A 355 31.54 -2.31 6.38
N LYS A 356 30.46 -1.80 6.99
CA LYS A 356 29.72 -0.64 6.48
C LYS A 356 30.46 0.68 6.67
N ASN A 357 31.14 0.87 7.81
CA ASN A 357 31.90 2.10 8.05
C ASN A 357 33.18 2.18 7.20
N GLY A 358 33.78 1.02 6.87
CA GLY A 358 35.00 0.97 6.07
C GLY A 358 34.75 1.01 4.55
N LEU A 359 33.60 0.50 4.08
CA LEU A 359 33.32 0.32 2.66
C LEU A 359 31.94 0.86 2.29
N SER A 360 31.87 1.67 1.24
CA SER A 360 30.60 2.16 0.68
C SER A 360 29.80 1.06 -0.02
N ASP A 361 30.50 0.16 -0.74
CA ASP A 361 29.94 -1.01 -1.41
C ASP A 361 30.83 -2.23 -1.13
N ILE A 362 30.33 -3.12 -0.27
CA ILE A 362 31.04 -4.34 0.19
C ILE A 362 31.27 -5.30 -0.99
N SER A 363 30.21 -5.56 -1.77
CA SER A 363 30.25 -6.52 -2.88
C SER A 363 31.14 -6.00 -4.02
N GLY A 364 31.03 -4.71 -4.35
CA GLY A 364 31.87 -4.08 -5.37
C GLY A 364 33.34 -4.01 -4.98
N PHE A 365 33.65 -3.75 -3.71
CA PHE A 365 35.02 -3.82 -3.21
C PHE A 365 35.60 -5.23 -3.31
N LEU A 366 34.86 -6.25 -2.83
CA LEU A 366 35.30 -7.64 -2.89
C LEU A 366 35.51 -8.11 -4.33
N TYR A 367 34.63 -7.72 -5.25
CA TYR A 367 34.76 -8.03 -6.68
C TYR A 367 36.07 -7.50 -7.27
N LYS A 368 36.42 -6.23 -6.99
CA LYS A 368 37.64 -5.61 -7.49
C LYS A 368 38.89 -6.23 -6.88
N GLU A 369 38.91 -6.47 -5.58
CA GLU A 369 40.05 -7.12 -4.93
C GLU A 369 40.26 -8.54 -5.45
N LEU A 370 39.18 -9.31 -5.67
CA LEU A 370 39.27 -10.65 -6.28
C LEU A 370 39.86 -10.60 -7.69
N GLN A 371 39.52 -9.58 -8.48
CA GLN A 371 40.12 -9.37 -9.81
C GLN A 371 41.62 -9.09 -9.73
N PHE A 372 42.06 -8.24 -8.80
CA PHE A 372 43.49 -7.94 -8.62
C PHE A 372 44.26 -9.16 -8.14
N ALA A 373 43.72 -9.88 -7.15
CA ALA A 373 44.29 -11.11 -6.62
C ALA A 373 44.43 -12.18 -7.71
N LEU A 374 43.38 -12.39 -8.53
CA LEU A 374 43.41 -13.34 -9.64
C LEU A 374 44.47 -12.94 -10.68
N ARG A 375 44.56 -11.65 -11.02
CA ARG A 375 45.55 -11.15 -11.99
C ARG A 375 46.98 -11.35 -11.51
N ALA A 376 47.25 -11.11 -10.22
CA ALA A 376 48.56 -11.33 -9.61
C ALA A 376 48.91 -12.83 -9.59
N ALA A 377 48.01 -13.68 -9.10
CA ALA A 377 48.24 -15.11 -8.97
C ALA A 377 48.50 -15.81 -10.31
N VAL A 378 47.78 -15.40 -11.37
CA VAL A 378 47.94 -15.97 -12.72
C VAL A 378 49.18 -15.43 -13.42
N GLY A 379 49.53 -14.16 -13.20
CA GLY A 379 50.71 -13.53 -13.81
C GLY A 379 52.04 -14.14 -13.34
N GLU A 380 52.08 -14.72 -12.15
CA GLU A 380 53.29 -15.36 -11.58
C GLU A 380 53.47 -16.83 -11.98
N GLN A 381 52.44 -17.44 -12.57
CA GLN A 381 52.41 -18.87 -12.90
C GLN A 381 52.51 -19.12 -14.40
N THR A 382 53.20 -20.19 -14.77
CA THR A 382 53.26 -20.69 -16.16
C THR A 382 51.96 -21.41 -16.53
N LEU A 383 51.67 -21.51 -17.83
CA LEU A 383 50.45 -22.18 -18.29
C LEU A 383 50.34 -23.63 -17.79
N ASP A 384 51.44 -24.37 -17.89
CA ASP A 384 51.47 -25.79 -17.50
C ASP A 384 51.21 -25.96 -15.99
N ALA A 385 51.80 -25.08 -15.17
CA ALA A 385 51.58 -25.09 -13.71
C ALA A 385 50.12 -24.77 -13.34
N LEU A 386 49.47 -23.86 -14.06
CA LEU A 386 48.05 -23.53 -13.87
C LEU A 386 47.12 -24.70 -14.24
N LEU A 387 47.49 -25.47 -15.27
CA LEU A 387 46.71 -26.64 -15.70
C LEU A 387 46.93 -27.86 -14.79
N GLU A 388 48.15 -28.05 -14.28
CA GLU A 388 48.52 -29.16 -13.40
C GLU A 388 48.04 -28.96 -11.96
N ASN A 389 48.12 -27.73 -11.42
CA ASN A 389 47.76 -27.43 -10.04
C ASN A 389 46.85 -26.21 -9.88
N LYS A 390 45.57 -26.39 -10.20
CA LYS A 390 44.54 -25.35 -10.02
C LYS A 390 44.44 -24.84 -8.57
N GLY A 391 44.68 -25.71 -7.59
CA GLY A 391 44.59 -25.36 -6.17
C GLY A 391 45.66 -24.38 -5.68
N ALA A 392 46.75 -24.19 -6.43
CA ALA A 392 47.76 -23.19 -6.10
C ALA A 392 47.22 -21.76 -6.26
N ILE A 393 46.37 -21.54 -7.28
CA ILE A 393 45.71 -20.25 -7.51
C ILE A 393 44.72 -19.97 -6.38
N ASP A 394 43.88 -20.95 -6.06
CA ASP A 394 42.86 -20.86 -5.00
C ASP A 394 43.48 -20.45 -3.66
N ARG A 395 44.63 -21.04 -3.32
CA ARG A 395 45.37 -20.70 -2.10
C ARG A 395 45.94 -19.28 -2.14
N SER A 396 46.64 -18.90 -3.21
CA SER A 396 47.25 -17.58 -3.34
C SER A 396 46.21 -16.45 -3.30
N VAL A 397 45.12 -16.60 -4.06
CA VAL A 397 44.01 -15.64 -4.07
C VAL A 397 43.32 -15.62 -2.71
N GLY A 398 43.08 -16.78 -2.11
CA GLY A 398 42.46 -16.91 -0.79
C GLY A 398 43.27 -16.23 0.32
N GLU A 399 44.59 -16.39 0.36
CA GLU A 399 45.48 -15.75 1.33
C GLU A 399 45.49 -14.23 1.18
N TYR A 400 45.62 -13.73 -0.06
CA TYR A 400 45.60 -12.29 -0.34
C TYR A 400 44.28 -11.64 0.11
N ILE A 401 43.15 -12.24 -0.28
CA ILE A 401 41.83 -11.68 0.03
C ILE A 401 41.55 -11.78 1.53
N ARG A 402 41.82 -12.91 2.19
CA ARG A 402 41.59 -13.03 3.64
C ARG A 402 42.37 -11.97 4.42
N ALA A 403 43.61 -11.67 4.04
CA ALA A 403 44.39 -10.63 4.68
C ALA A 403 43.72 -9.25 4.57
N LYS A 404 43.30 -8.85 3.35
CA LYS A 404 42.64 -7.56 3.09
C LYS A 404 41.24 -7.45 3.71
N THR A 405 40.47 -8.53 3.62
CA THR A 405 39.04 -8.55 3.97
C THR A 405 38.82 -8.69 5.48
N SER A 406 39.79 -9.28 6.20
CA SER A 406 39.78 -9.37 7.67
C SER A 406 39.78 -8.00 8.37
N GLU A 407 40.44 -6.99 7.78
CA GLU A 407 40.48 -5.62 8.30
C GLU A 407 39.09 -4.98 8.37
N TYR A 408 38.22 -5.33 7.43
CA TYR A 408 36.84 -4.84 7.32
C TYR A 408 35.81 -5.74 8.03
N GLY A 409 36.23 -6.81 8.70
CA GLY A 409 35.32 -7.71 9.43
C GLY A 409 34.48 -8.63 8.55
N ILE A 410 34.96 -8.93 7.35
CA ILE A 410 34.36 -9.88 6.41
C ILE A 410 35.23 -11.15 6.41
N GLU A 411 34.60 -12.31 6.41
CA GLU A 411 35.27 -13.61 6.36
C GLU A 411 35.05 -14.26 5.00
N VAL A 412 36.14 -14.74 4.39
CA VAL A 412 36.09 -15.48 3.12
C VAL A 412 36.36 -16.95 3.40
N ASP A 413 35.32 -17.76 3.23
CA ASP A 413 35.32 -19.19 3.55
C ASP A 413 36.10 -19.97 2.48
N SER A 414 35.65 -19.88 1.23
CA SER A 414 36.21 -20.59 0.09
C SER A 414 36.45 -19.67 -1.09
N VAL A 415 37.57 -19.84 -1.78
CA VAL A 415 37.85 -19.24 -3.08
C VAL A 415 38.21 -20.37 -4.04
N GLY A 416 37.64 -20.36 -5.25
CA GLY A 416 37.88 -21.40 -6.24
C GLY A 416 37.81 -20.87 -7.67
N VAL A 417 38.81 -21.21 -8.48
CA VAL A 417 38.75 -21.02 -9.94
C VAL A 417 37.75 -22.00 -10.53
N LYS A 418 36.69 -21.46 -11.15
CA LYS A 418 35.62 -22.23 -11.76
C LYS A 418 36.06 -22.82 -13.10
N ASP A 419 36.52 -21.96 -14.00
CA ASP A 419 36.93 -22.35 -15.36
C ASP A 419 38.16 -21.57 -15.84
N ILE A 420 39.03 -22.28 -16.57
CA ILE A 420 40.14 -21.71 -17.34
C ILE A 420 39.85 -21.96 -18.82
N ILE A 421 39.54 -20.91 -19.56
CA ILE A 421 39.22 -20.95 -20.97
C ILE A 421 40.46 -20.54 -21.76
N LEU A 422 40.95 -21.48 -22.56
CA LEU A 422 42.09 -21.31 -23.45
C LEU A 422 41.62 -20.81 -24.83
N PRO A 423 42.41 -19.96 -25.51
CA PRO A 423 42.21 -19.67 -26.93
C PRO A 423 42.28 -20.95 -27.77
N GLY A 424 41.48 -21.03 -28.84
CA GLY A 424 41.39 -22.23 -29.67
C GLY A 424 42.73 -22.66 -30.30
N GLU A 425 43.57 -21.68 -30.67
CA GLU A 425 44.89 -21.93 -31.25
C GLU A 425 45.82 -22.67 -30.27
N ILE A 426 45.92 -22.16 -29.03
CA ILE A 426 46.76 -22.75 -27.98
C ILE A 426 46.25 -24.14 -27.58
N LYS A 427 44.93 -24.31 -27.43
CA LYS A 427 44.32 -25.61 -27.15
C LYS A 427 44.70 -26.66 -28.19
N THR A 428 44.73 -26.26 -29.47
CA THR A 428 45.10 -27.15 -30.57
C THR A 428 46.59 -27.53 -30.53
N ILE A 429 47.48 -26.57 -30.25
CA ILE A 429 48.91 -26.83 -30.11
C ILE A 429 49.18 -27.78 -28.93
N LEU A 430 48.58 -27.50 -27.77
CA LEU A 430 48.76 -28.32 -26.56
C LEU A 430 48.28 -29.76 -26.80
N SER A 431 47.14 -29.92 -27.48
CA SER A 431 46.61 -31.25 -27.83
C SER A 431 47.58 -32.04 -28.72
N LYS A 432 48.22 -31.39 -29.70
CA LYS A 432 49.24 -32.02 -30.56
C LYS A 432 50.51 -32.39 -29.79
N VAL A 433 50.95 -31.55 -28.86
CA VAL A 433 52.14 -31.83 -28.02
C VAL A 433 51.88 -33.03 -27.13
N VAL A 434 50.73 -33.07 -26.46
CA VAL A 434 50.33 -34.21 -25.61
C VAL A 434 50.16 -35.49 -26.43
N GLU A 435 49.58 -35.41 -27.62
CA GLU A 435 49.46 -36.54 -28.54
C GLU A 435 50.84 -37.08 -28.95
N ALA A 436 51.77 -36.20 -29.32
CA ALA A 436 53.13 -36.58 -29.68
C ALA A 436 53.90 -37.19 -28.49
N GLU A 437 53.76 -36.64 -27.29
CA GLU A 437 54.39 -37.14 -26.07
C GLU A 437 53.85 -38.54 -25.70
N LYS A 438 52.52 -38.73 -25.75
CA LYS A 438 51.89 -40.03 -25.50
C LYS A 438 52.28 -41.05 -26.56
N ALA A 439 52.36 -40.66 -27.84
CA ALA A 439 52.82 -41.53 -28.92
C ALA A 439 54.30 -41.92 -28.73
N ALA A 440 55.15 -40.99 -28.29
CA ALA A 440 56.55 -41.27 -27.98
C ALA A 440 56.68 -42.21 -26.77
N GLN A 441 55.92 -41.95 -25.69
CA GLN A 441 55.90 -42.80 -24.50
C GLN A 441 55.42 -44.21 -24.84
N ALA A 442 54.35 -44.35 -25.62
CA ALA A 442 53.85 -45.63 -26.11
C ALA A 442 54.90 -46.36 -26.97
N ASN A 443 55.63 -45.65 -27.83
CA ASN A 443 56.71 -46.23 -28.63
C ASN A 443 57.88 -46.74 -27.77
N VAL A 444 58.26 -46.02 -26.72
CA VAL A 444 59.31 -46.45 -25.79
C VAL A 444 58.88 -47.70 -25.03
N VAL A 445 57.63 -47.73 -24.53
CA VAL A 445 57.08 -48.92 -23.87
C VAL A 445 57.05 -50.10 -24.83
N ARG A 446 56.50 -49.91 -26.05
CA ARG A 446 56.46 -50.96 -27.09
C ARG A 446 57.86 -51.50 -27.40
N ARG A 447 58.86 -50.64 -27.64
CA ARG A 447 60.23 -51.10 -27.93
C ARG A 447 60.89 -51.79 -26.74
N ARG A 448 60.62 -51.34 -25.51
CA ARG A 448 61.09 -52.02 -24.29
C ARG A 448 60.47 -53.41 -24.17
N GLU A 449 59.16 -53.52 -24.41
CA GLU A 449 58.43 -54.79 -24.41
C GLU A 449 58.92 -55.72 -25.53
N GLU A 450 59.10 -55.24 -26.76
CA GLU A 450 59.67 -56.00 -27.87
C GLU A 450 61.07 -56.52 -27.55
N THR A 451 61.93 -55.69 -26.95
CA THR A 451 63.29 -56.09 -26.57
C THR A 451 63.28 -57.12 -25.43
N ALA A 452 62.40 -56.92 -24.43
CA ALA A 452 62.23 -57.86 -23.33
C ALA A 452 61.69 -59.21 -23.82
N ALA A 453 60.70 -59.19 -24.71
CA ALA A 453 60.14 -60.37 -25.36
C ALA A 453 61.22 -61.09 -26.19
N THR A 454 61.98 -60.38 -27.01
CA THR A 454 63.06 -60.95 -27.85
C THR A 454 64.16 -61.57 -26.98
N ARG A 455 64.58 -60.91 -25.88
CA ARG A 455 65.56 -61.48 -24.94
C ARG A 455 65.03 -62.74 -24.26
N SER A 456 63.77 -62.73 -23.83
CA SER A 456 63.11 -63.88 -23.24
C SER A 456 63.04 -65.04 -24.23
N MET A 457 62.66 -64.77 -25.49
CA MET A 457 62.66 -65.77 -26.57
C MET A 457 64.06 -66.32 -26.83
N LEU A 458 65.10 -65.47 -26.90
CA LEU A 458 66.48 -65.92 -27.10
C LEU A 458 66.97 -66.82 -25.95
N ASN A 459 66.69 -66.44 -24.70
CA ASN A 459 67.03 -67.27 -23.55
C ASN A 459 66.27 -68.60 -23.58
N THR A 460 65.00 -68.56 -23.94
CA THR A 460 64.16 -69.75 -24.11
C THR A 460 64.71 -70.67 -25.20
N ALA A 461 65.11 -70.11 -26.35
CA ALA A 461 65.72 -70.85 -27.45
C ALA A 461 67.05 -71.51 -27.05
N LYS A 462 67.92 -70.81 -26.31
CA LYS A 462 69.17 -71.40 -25.78
C LYS A 462 68.91 -72.58 -24.84
N VAL A 463 67.97 -72.43 -23.91
CA VAL A 463 67.58 -73.53 -23.00
C VAL A 463 67.01 -74.73 -23.78
N MET A 464 66.30 -74.49 -24.89
CA MET A 464 65.77 -75.55 -25.77
C MET A 464 66.85 -76.22 -26.63
N GLU A 465 67.85 -75.47 -27.09
CA GLU A 465 69.01 -75.99 -27.83
C GLU A 465 69.83 -76.96 -26.96
N ASP A 466 70.05 -76.61 -25.70
CA ASP A 466 70.82 -77.43 -24.74
C ASP A 466 70.01 -78.61 -24.15
N ASN A 467 68.68 -78.64 -24.30
CA ASN A 467 67.82 -79.66 -23.71
C ASN A 467 66.73 -80.19 -24.68
N PRO A 468 66.95 -81.37 -25.30
CA PRO A 468 66.00 -81.97 -26.24
C PRO A 468 64.60 -82.26 -25.65
N VAL A 469 64.50 -82.51 -24.34
CA VAL A 469 63.21 -82.77 -23.68
C VAL A 469 62.40 -81.49 -23.55
N ALA A 470 63.05 -80.35 -23.29
CA ALA A 470 62.41 -79.04 -23.21
C ALA A 470 61.88 -78.58 -24.57
N LEU A 471 62.63 -78.83 -25.66
CA LEU A 471 62.16 -78.58 -27.03
C LEU A 471 60.91 -79.40 -27.35
N ARG A 472 60.91 -80.70 -27.02
CA ARG A 472 59.76 -81.57 -27.27
C ARG A 472 58.51 -81.16 -26.49
N LEU A 473 58.67 -80.74 -25.23
CA LEU A 473 57.56 -80.17 -24.44
C LEU A 473 57.02 -78.89 -25.07
N LYS A 474 57.88 -78.03 -25.62
CA LYS A 474 57.43 -76.80 -26.29
C LYS A 474 56.69 -77.08 -27.60
N GLU A 475 57.16 -78.04 -28.39
CA GLU A 475 56.44 -78.51 -29.57
C GLU A 475 55.03 -79.01 -29.20
N LEU A 476 54.91 -79.77 -28.11
CA LEU A 476 53.62 -80.24 -27.62
C LEU A 476 52.73 -79.09 -27.12
N GLU A 477 53.28 -78.09 -26.42
CA GLU A 477 52.53 -76.88 -26.00
C GLU A 477 52.05 -76.07 -27.22
N VAL A 478 52.88 -75.94 -28.27
CA VAL A 478 52.48 -75.28 -29.53
C VAL A 478 51.40 -76.10 -30.24
N LEU A 479 51.52 -77.43 -30.28
CA LEU A 479 50.50 -78.31 -30.84
C LEU A 479 49.19 -78.24 -30.05
N GLU A 480 49.25 -78.17 -28.72
CA GLU A 480 48.09 -77.97 -27.84
C GLU A 480 47.40 -76.64 -28.17
N ARG A 481 48.17 -75.55 -28.29
CA ARG A 481 47.63 -74.23 -28.63
C ARG A 481 47.07 -74.14 -30.06
N ILE A 482 47.61 -74.92 -30.99
CA ILE A 482 47.07 -75.08 -32.35
C ILE A 482 45.79 -75.91 -32.32
N ALA A 483 45.77 -77.03 -31.58
CA ALA A 483 44.59 -77.87 -31.40
C ALA A 483 43.43 -77.11 -30.75
N GLU A 484 43.73 -76.24 -29.78
CA GLU A 484 42.75 -75.34 -29.14
C GLU A 484 42.14 -74.33 -30.14
N LYS A 485 42.85 -73.98 -31.23
CA LYS A 485 42.34 -73.11 -32.31
C LYS A 485 41.60 -73.85 -33.42
N ILE A 486 41.72 -75.17 -33.54
CA ILE A 486 41.09 -75.97 -34.61
C ILE A 486 39.86 -76.69 -34.03
N ASP A 487 38.75 -75.97 -33.96
CA ASP A 487 37.51 -76.48 -33.35
C ASP A 487 36.66 -77.34 -34.32
N LYS A 488 36.95 -77.33 -35.64
CA LYS A 488 36.24 -78.14 -36.66
C LYS A 488 37.14 -78.53 -37.84
N ILE A 489 37.31 -79.83 -38.07
CA ILE A 489 37.84 -80.40 -39.32
C ILE A 489 36.64 -80.85 -40.17
N GLN A 490 36.42 -80.23 -41.33
CA GLN A 490 35.46 -80.71 -42.33
C GLN A 490 36.17 -81.64 -43.31
N VAL A 491 35.79 -82.92 -43.31
CA VAL A 491 36.28 -83.91 -44.28
C VAL A 491 35.18 -84.15 -45.32
N ASN A 492 35.43 -83.72 -46.56
CA ASN A 492 34.57 -84.03 -47.72
C ASN A 492 35.16 -85.25 -48.46
N GLY A 493 34.62 -86.46 -48.23
CA GLY A 493 35.03 -87.66 -48.98
C GLY A 493 34.39 -88.96 -48.47
N SER A 494 33.87 -89.78 -49.39
CA SER A 494 33.18 -91.05 -49.13
C SER A 494 34.13 -92.15 -48.63
N LEU A 495 33.66 -92.98 -47.69
CA LEU A 495 34.44 -93.97 -46.92
C LEU A 495 35.19 -95.01 -47.78
N ASP A 496 34.70 -95.32 -48.98
CA ASP A 496 35.27 -96.39 -49.82
C ASP A 496 36.64 -96.04 -50.43
N SER A 497 36.97 -94.75 -50.60
CA SER A 497 38.25 -94.34 -51.21
C SER A 497 39.46 -94.54 -50.28
N ILE A 498 39.24 -94.69 -48.97
CA ILE A 498 40.31 -94.70 -47.96
C ILE A 498 40.87 -96.12 -47.73
N LEU A 499 40.09 -97.16 -48.01
CA LEU A 499 40.46 -98.55 -47.66
C LEU A 499 41.37 -99.25 -48.67
N THR A 500 41.56 -98.71 -49.88
CA THR A 500 42.27 -99.42 -50.96
C THR A 500 43.64 -98.87 -51.36
N GLU A 501 44.04 -97.66 -50.94
CA GLU A 501 45.29 -97.03 -51.42
C GLU A 501 46.47 -97.02 -50.44
N LEU A 502 46.37 -97.68 -49.28
CA LEU A 502 47.50 -97.76 -48.32
C LEU A 502 48.51 -98.89 -48.59
N ILE A 503 48.52 -99.46 -49.80
CA ILE A 503 49.60 -100.37 -50.25
C ILE A 503 50.25 -99.79 -51.50
N ARG A 504 51.11 -98.79 -51.28
CA ARG A 504 52.38 -98.52 -51.97
C ARG A 504 52.79 -97.09 -51.64
N ILE A 505 53.93 -96.92 -50.98
CA ILE A 505 55.03 -96.10 -51.49
C ILE A 505 56.29 -96.51 -50.72
N LYS A 506 57.32 -96.77 -51.53
CA LYS A 506 58.63 -97.34 -51.22
C LYS A 506 59.47 -96.39 -50.37
N LEU A 507 60.40 -97.00 -49.62
CA LEU A 507 61.67 -96.38 -49.25
C LEU A 507 62.44 -95.98 -50.51
N ASP A 508 62.83 -94.71 -50.58
CA ASP A 508 64.15 -94.24 -51.03
C ASP A 508 64.50 -92.98 -50.23
#